data_AF-A0A497SKD3-F1
#
_entry.id   AF-A0A497SKD3-F1
#
_cell.length_a   1.000
_cell.length_b   1.000
_cell.length_c   1.000
_cell.angle_alpha   90.00
_cell.angle_beta   90.00
_cell.angle_gamma   90.00
#
_symmetry.space_group_name_H-M   'P 1'
#
loop_
_entity.id
_entity.type
_entity.pdbx_description
1 polymer ?
#
loop_
_entity_poly.entity_id
_entity_poly.type
_entity_poly.pdbx_seq_one_letter_code
_entity_poly.pdbx_strand_id
1 'polypeptide(L)'
;MNGLEYFSVLNLRNKVWDFLDGKDISDWLRRIGVKCWWNNDVLEIQGKVRTAIYRDLDPVSCYTALAFGIFGAFWIFILKDDYEKLNKEWKEKVKKEKRKGKREAIIKKVREEVSLL
;
A
#
# COMPACT_ATOMS: atom_id res chain seq x y z
N MET A 1 13.31 3.19 23.15
CA MET A 1 13.37 2.83 21.72
C MET A 1 14.81 2.95 21.28
N ASN A 2 15.46 1.81 21.01
CA ASN A 2 16.85 1.77 20.57
C ASN A 2 16.91 1.88 19.03
N GLY A 3 18.02 2.37 18.47
CA GLY A 3 18.16 2.63 17.03
C GLY A 3 17.80 1.44 16.12
N LEU A 4 17.97 0.21 16.58
CA LEU A 4 17.58 -1.02 15.86
C LEU A 4 16.05 -1.22 15.74
N GLU A 5 15.26 -0.81 16.75
CA GLU A 5 13.79 -0.81 16.64
C GLU A 5 13.34 0.21 15.58
N TYR A 6 14.02 1.36 15.49
CA TYR A 6 13.78 2.38 14.48
C TYR A 6 13.99 1.85 13.05
N PHE A 7 15.00 1.00 12.84
CA PHE A 7 15.27 0.34 11.55
C PHE A 7 14.20 -0.68 11.13
N SER A 8 13.48 -1.30 12.08
CA SER A 8 12.38 -2.22 11.77
C SER A 8 11.10 -1.51 11.29
N VAL A 9 10.96 -0.21 11.61
CA VAL A 9 9.85 0.65 11.15
C VAL A 9 10.13 1.30 9.79
N LEU A 10 11.39 1.32 9.34
CA LEU A 10 11.83 1.89 8.06
C LEU A 10 11.31 1.15 6.81
N ASN A 11 10.46 0.13 6.95
CA ASN A 11 9.97 -0.66 5.83
C ASN A 11 8.44 -0.59 5.65
N LEU A 12 7.81 0.51 6.07
CA LEU A 12 6.37 0.71 5.94
C LEU A 12 5.88 0.56 4.49
N ARG A 13 6.59 1.14 3.51
CA ARG A 13 6.27 0.98 2.08
C ARG A 13 6.19 -0.49 1.65
N ASN A 14 7.15 -1.32 2.05
CA ASN A 14 7.12 -2.74 1.71
C ASN A 14 5.97 -3.47 2.41
N LYS A 15 5.62 -3.05 3.64
CA LYS A 15 4.48 -3.62 4.37
C LYS A 15 3.14 -3.26 3.73
N VAL A 16 3.03 -2.08 3.13
CA VAL A 16 1.87 -1.74 2.30
C VAL A 16 1.75 -2.69 1.12
N TRP A 17 2.84 -2.95 0.39
CA TRP A 17 2.81 -3.89 -0.72
C TRP A 17 2.53 -5.32 -0.27
N ASP A 18 3.19 -5.80 0.77
CA ASP A 18 2.89 -7.10 1.39
C ASP A 18 1.39 -7.22 1.72
N PHE A 19 0.80 -6.16 2.29
CA PHE A 19 -0.62 -6.11 2.59
C PHE A 19 -1.47 -6.12 1.32
N LEU A 20 -1.19 -5.30 0.31
CA LEU A 20 -1.99 -5.32 -0.91
C LEU A 20 -1.86 -6.63 -1.71
N ASP A 21 -0.75 -7.34 -1.54
CA ASP A 21 -0.53 -8.69 -2.10
C ASP A 21 -1.18 -9.81 -1.26
N GLY A 22 -1.96 -9.46 -0.24
CA GLY A 22 -2.75 -10.40 0.57
C GLY A 22 -2.04 -10.96 1.81
N LYS A 23 -0.80 -10.55 2.11
CA LYS A 23 -0.09 -11.03 3.31
C LYS A 23 -0.65 -10.37 4.57
N ASP A 24 -0.72 -11.10 5.68
CA ASP A 24 -1.04 -10.51 6.97
C ASP A 24 0.17 -9.75 7.54
N ILE A 25 -0.05 -8.51 7.98
CA ILE A 25 0.97 -7.64 8.59
C ILE A 25 0.77 -7.44 10.10
N SER A 26 -0.22 -8.12 10.70
CA SER A 26 -0.60 -7.96 12.12
C SER A 26 0.57 -8.26 13.06
N ASP A 27 1.34 -9.31 12.79
CA ASP A 27 2.52 -9.66 13.59
C ASP A 27 3.58 -8.56 13.56
N TRP A 28 3.78 -7.93 12.40
CA TRP A 28 4.71 -6.82 12.27
C TRP A 28 4.23 -5.61 13.07
N LEU A 29 2.94 -5.25 12.96
CA LEU A 29 2.34 -4.17 13.75
C LEU A 29 2.50 -4.40 15.26
N ARG A 30 2.25 -5.63 15.72
CA ARG A 30 2.39 -5.99 17.15
C ARG A 30 3.84 -5.90 17.62
N ARG A 31 4.80 -6.32 16.80
CA ARG A 31 6.25 -6.23 17.11
C ARG A 31 6.73 -4.78 17.26
N ILE A 32 6.16 -3.84 16.51
CA ILE A 32 6.46 -2.41 16.65
C ILE A 32 5.56 -1.72 17.71
N GLY A 33 4.84 -2.49 18.53
CA GLY A 33 4.06 -1.98 19.66
C GLY A 33 2.67 -1.44 19.29
N VAL A 34 2.16 -1.73 18.09
CA VAL A 34 0.83 -1.29 17.65
C VAL A 34 -0.20 -2.42 17.83
N LYS A 35 -1.29 -2.12 18.53
CA LYS A 35 -2.41 -3.04 18.69
C LYS A 35 -3.23 -3.09 17.40
N CYS A 36 -3.59 -4.29 16.96
CA CYS A 36 -4.42 -4.50 15.80
C CYS A 36 -5.18 -5.83 15.87
N TRP A 37 -6.32 -5.88 15.18
CA TRP A 37 -7.14 -7.08 15.01
C TRP A 37 -7.89 -7.02 13.68
N TRP A 38 -8.19 -8.19 13.14
CA TRP A 38 -9.05 -8.31 11.97
C TRP A 38 -10.52 -8.28 12.41
N ASN A 39 -11.33 -7.55 11.64
CA ASN A 39 -12.77 -7.54 11.70
C ASN A 39 -13.29 -7.75 10.28
N ASN A 40 -13.63 -9.01 9.95
CA ASN A 40 -13.80 -9.47 8.58
C ASN A 40 -12.57 -9.11 7.71
N ASP A 41 -12.77 -8.42 6.58
CA ASP A 41 -11.70 -8.03 5.65
C ASP A 41 -11.03 -6.69 6.00
N VAL A 42 -11.29 -6.17 7.20
CA VAL A 42 -10.76 -4.90 7.69
C VAL A 42 -9.75 -5.16 8.81
N LEU A 43 -8.52 -4.67 8.65
CA LEU A 43 -7.53 -4.67 9.71
C LEU A 43 -7.66 -3.36 10.50
N GLU A 44 -8.22 -3.47 11.70
CA GLU A 44 -8.34 -2.34 12.64
C GLU A 44 -7.03 -2.13 13.39
N ILE A 45 -6.62 -0.87 13.51
CA ILE A 45 -5.33 -0.45 14.06
C ILE A 45 -5.59 0.55 15.18
N GLN A 46 -5.23 0.17 16.40
CA GLN A 46 -5.31 0.98 17.60
C GLN A 46 -3.92 1.44 18.00
N GLY A 47 -3.38 2.37 17.20
CA GLY A 47 -2.10 3.04 17.48
C GLY A 47 -2.30 4.45 18.03
N LYS A 48 -1.39 5.36 17.66
CA LYS A 48 -1.47 6.79 18.03
C LYS A 48 -2.72 7.46 17.50
N VAL A 49 -3.15 7.06 16.30
CA VAL A 49 -4.45 7.40 15.71
C VAL A 49 -5.19 6.10 15.44
N ARG A 50 -6.47 6.02 15.82
CA ARG A 50 -7.31 4.87 15.46
C ARG A 50 -7.63 4.94 13.98
N THR A 51 -7.36 3.86 13.28
CA THR A 51 -7.53 3.76 11.84
C THR A 51 -7.81 2.32 11.45
N ALA A 52 -8.10 2.09 10.17
CA ALA A 52 -8.33 0.78 9.62
C ALA A 52 -7.90 0.76 8.16
N ILE A 53 -7.50 -0.42 7.67
CA ILE A 53 -7.16 -0.64 6.27
C ILE A 53 -7.87 -1.90 5.75
N TYR A 54 -8.16 -1.92 4.45
CA TYR A 54 -8.72 -3.05 3.74
C TYR A 54 -8.02 -3.20 2.38
N ARG A 55 -8.09 -4.40 1.78
CA ARG A 55 -7.23 -4.79 0.65
C ARG A 55 -7.49 -4.00 -0.64
N ASP A 56 -8.69 -3.47 -0.82
CA ASP A 56 -9.07 -2.70 -2.01
C ASP A 56 -8.62 -1.24 -1.96
N LEU A 57 -7.97 -0.80 -0.88
CA LEU A 57 -7.38 0.53 -0.81
C LEU A 57 -6.23 0.69 -1.80
N ASP A 58 -6.11 1.88 -2.37
CA ASP A 58 -4.91 2.22 -3.12
C ASP A 58 -3.69 2.29 -2.17
N PRO A 59 -2.47 2.05 -2.69
CA PRO A 59 -1.26 2.02 -1.88
C PRO A 59 -1.00 3.30 -1.08
N VAL A 60 -1.39 4.47 -1.61
CA VAL A 60 -1.16 5.76 -0.95
C VAL A 60 -2.07 5.88 0.26
N SER A 61 -3.36 5.58 0.10
CA SER A 61 -4.31 5.58 1.21
C SER A 61 -3.95 4.57 2.30
N CYS A 62 -3.56 3.36 1.91
CA CYS A 62 -3.11 2.32 2.85
C CYS A 62 -1.86 2.76 3.62
N TYR A 63 -0.86 3.33 2.93
CA TYR A 63 0.34 3.88 3.55
C TYR A 63 0.01 4.97 4.55
N THR A 64 -0.82 5.94 4.15
CA THR A 64 -1.20 7.07 5.00
C THR A 64 -1.93 6.59 6.25
N ALA A 65 -2.89 5.67 6.13
CA ALA A 65 -3.58 5.09 7.28
C ALA A 65 -2.61 4.42 8.25
N LEU A 66 -1.74 3.52 7.76
CA LEU A 66 -0.72 2.87 8.59
C LEU A 66 0.23 3.88 9.24
N ALA A 67 0.68 4.88 8.49
CA ALA A 67 1.57 5.93 8.99
C ALA A 67 0.92 6.76 10.11
N PHE A 68 -0.35 7.14 9.97
CA PHE A 68 -1.12 7.77 11.04
C PHE A 68 -1.26 6.86 12.25
N GLY A 69 -1.58 5.58 12.04
CA GLY A 69 -1.69 4.60 13.12
C GLY A 69 -0.40 4.48 13.93
N ILE A 70 0.74 4.36 13.25
CA ILE A 70 2.04 4.13 13.90
C ILE A 70 2.64 5.43 14.47
N PHE A 71 2.65 6.51 13.70
CA PHE A 71 3.41 7.72 14.00
C PHE A 71 2.56 8.92 14.41
N GLY A 72 1.24 8.87 14.22
CA GLY A 72 0.33 9.96 14.51
C GLY A 72 0.37 11.04 13.43
N ALA A 73 -0.18 12.23 13.71
CA ALA A 73 -0.32 13.29 12.71
C ALA A 73 1.01 13.83 12.14
N PHE A 74 2.12 13.63 12.85
CA PHE A 74 3.45 14.08 12.44
C PHE A 74 4.19 13.09 11.52
N TRP A 75 3.54 12.01 11.09
CA TRP A 75 4.17 10.95 10.28
C TRP A 75 4.86 11.49 9.03
N ILE A 76 4.31 12.52 8.39
CA ILE A 76 4.84 13.07 7.14
C ILE A 76 6.25 13.66 7.32
N PHE A 77 6.57 14.21 8.49
CA PHE A 77 7.90 14.74 8.77
C PHE A 77 8.94 13.64 8.98
N ILE A 78 8.49 12.43 9.32
CA ILE A 78 9.34 11.25 9.59
C ILE A 78 9.52 10.43 8.31
N LEU A 79 8.46 10.30 7.51
CA LEU A 79 8.36 9.33 6.43
C LEU A 79 8.23 9.96 5.02
N LYS A 80 8.47 11.26 4.88
CA LYS A 80 8.31 11.99 3.60
C LYS A 80 8.95 11.25 2.42
N ASP A 81 10.22 10.89 2.56
CA ASP A 81 10.99 10.28 1.46
C ASP A 81 10.48 8.87 1.10
N ASP A 82 10.05 8.08 2.08
CA ASP A 82 9.51 6.74 1.85
C ASP A 82 8.10 6.80 1.21
N TYR A 83 7.28 7.77 1.64
CA TYR A 83 6.01 8.08 1.01
C TYR A 83 6.17 8.53 -0.45
N GLU A 84 7.11 9.43 -0.75
CA GLU A 84 7.37 9.89 -2.11
C GLU A 84 7.82 8.74 -3.02
N LYS A 85 8.64 7.81 -2.51
CA LYS A 85 9.03 6.59 -3.23
C LYS A 85 7.83 5.70 -3.52
N LEU A 86 6.97 5.42 -2.54
CA LEU A 86 5.75 4.63 -2.74
C LEU A 86 4.82 5.27 -3.79
N ASN A 87 4.61 6.59 -3.70
CA ASN A 87 3.76 7.30 -4.67
C ASN A 87 4.33 7.24 -6.10
N LYS A 88 5.67 7.32 -6.24
CA LYS A 88 6.33 7.15 -7.53
C LYS A 88 6.13 5.74 -8.10
N GLU A 89 6.36 4.70 -7.29
CA GLU A 89 6.14 3.30 -7.68
C GLU A 89 4.69 3.06 -8.10
N TRP A 90 3.73 3.57 -7.34
CA TRP A 90 2.32 3.45 -7.65
C TRP A 90 1.97 4.11 -8.98
N LYS A 91 2.42 5.36 -9.19
CA LYS A 91 2.23 6.07 -10.47
C LYS A 91 2.85 5.31 -11.65
N GLU A 92 3.99 4.68 -11.47
CA GLU A 92 4.63 3.86 -12.50
C GLU A 92 3.82 2.58 -12.80
N LYS A 93 3.30 1.88 -11.77
CA LYS A 93 2.40 0.73 -11.95
C LYS A 93 1.13 1.12 -12.73
N VAL A 94 0.45 2.19 -12.32
CA VAL A 94 -0.75 2.70 -13.01
C VAL A 94 -0.45 3.09 -14.46
N LYS A 95 0.71 3.71 -14.73
CA LYS A 95 1.13 4.03 -16.10
C LYS A 95 1.33 2.77 -16.95
N LYS A 96 1.94 1.72 -16.40
CA LYS A 96 2.16 0.44 -17.08
C LYS A 96 0.83 -0.26 -17.40
N GLU A 97 -0.09 -0.30 -16.44
CA GLU A 97 -1.43 -0.88 -16.62
C GLU A 97 -2.22 -0.14 -17.70
N LYS A 98 -2.23 1.20 -17.67
CA LYS A 98 -2.88 2.01 -18.72
C LYS A 98 -2.31 1.73 -20.12
N ARG A 99 -1.00 1.53 -20.24
CA ARG A 99 -0.36 1.17 -21.51
C ARG A 99 -0.74 -0.24 -21.97
N LYS A 100 -0.80 -1.20 -21.04
CA LYS A 100 -1.21 -2.58 -21.32
C LYS A 100 -2.65 -2.63 -21.83
N GLY A 101 -3.58 -1.98 -21.13
CA GLY A 101 -5.00 -1.91 -21.54
C GLY A 101 -5.19 -1.25 -22.90
N LYS A 102 -4.43 -0.17 -23.21
CA LYS A 102 -4.43 0.42 -24.56
C LYS A 102 -3.94 -0.55 -25.64
N ARG A 103 -2.89 -1.32 -25.35
CA ARG A 103 -2.35 -2.33 -26.28
C ARG A 103 -3.35 -3.47 -26.52
N GLU A 104 -3.97 -3.97 -25.46
CA GLU A 104 -5.00 -5.02 -25.55
C GLU A 104 -6.22 -4.56 -26.35
N ALA A 105 -6.66 -3.30 -26.15
CA ALA A 105 -7.75 -2.71 -26.94
C ALA A 105 -7.41 -2.63 -28.44
N ILE A 106 -6.17 -2.26 -28.78
CA ILE A 106 -5.70 -2.23 -30.18
C ILE A 106 -5.68 -3.64 -30.77
N ILE A 107 -5.13 -4.62 -30.06
CA ILE A 107 -5.07 -6.02 -30.51
C ILE A 107 -6.48 -6.57 -30.73
N LYS A 108 -7.42 -6.29 -29.82
CA LYS A 108 -8.82 -6.69 -29.95
C LYS A 108 -9.44 -6.10 -31.22
N LYS A 109 -9.26 -4.80 -31.46
CA LYS A 109 -9.78 -4.13 -32.66
C LYS A 109 -9.23 -4.73 -33.95
N VAL A 110 -7.91 -4.96 -34.04
CA VAL A 110 -7.30 -5.60 -35.21
C VAL A 110 -7.83 -7.01 -35.43
N ARG A 111 -8.04 -7.79 -34.36
CA ARG A 111 -8.58 -9.16 -34.46
C ARG A 111 -10.03 -9.16 -34.96
N GLU A 112 -10.84 -8.22 -34.52
CA GLU A 112 -12.22 -8.03 -35.01
C GLU A 112 -12.24 -7.63 -36.49
N GLU A 113 -11.36 -6.73 -36.93
CA GLU A 113 -11.25 -6.33 -38.35
C GLU A 113 -10.79 -7.49 -39.25
N VAL A 114 -9.86 -8.34 -38.79
CA VAL A 114 -9.37 -9.50 -39.55
C VAL A 114 -10.39 -10.63 -39.62
N SER A 115 -11.28 -10.77 -38.63
CA SER A 115 -12.31 -11.83 -38.62
C SER A 115 -13.56 -11.49 -39.43
N LEU A 116 -13.64 -10.27 -39.96
CA LEU A 116 -14.68 -9.80 -40.89
C LEU A 116 -14.24 -9.87 -42.37
N LEU A 117 -13.00 -10.33 -42.63
CA LEU A 117 -12.42 -10.57 -43.95
C LEU A 117 -12.37 -12.08 -44.24
#